data_AF-A0A843UYE5-F1
#
_entry.id   AF-A0A843UYE5-F1
#
_cell.length_a   1.000
_cell.length_b   1.000
_cell.length_c   1.000
_cell.angle_alpha   90.00
_cell.angle_beta   90.00
_cell.angle_gamma   90.00
#
_symmetry.space_group_name_H-M   'P 1'
#
loop_
_entity.id
_entity.type
_entity.pdbx_description
1 polymer ?
#
loop_
_entity_poly.entity_id
_entity_poly.type
_entity_poly.pdbx_seq_one_letter_code
_entity_poly.pdbx_strand_id
1 'polypeptide(L)'
;MAFRGRRGGVPARDDEQRREERAEQQAPAPQGPVLPPPPPVDYGVFMQGLVQAMQTQAHTQAALQAQLEAQERADVWWSSLLRARFEDGAVDVAWDAFVRLFRAKFVPEHIQDKMEQEFLSLT
;
A
#
# COMPACT_ATOMS: atom_id res chain seq x y z
N MET A 1 -27.77 -79.80 -42.43
CA MET A 1 -26.79 -78.91 -41.74
C MET A 1 -26.68 -77.63 -42.58
N ALA A 2 -27.12 -76.48 -42.03
CA ALA A 2 -26.26 -75.34 -41.67
C ALA A 2 -25.66 -74.61 -42.92
N PHE A 3 -25.71 -73.29 -43.13
CA PHE A 3 -25.92 -72.14 -42.25
C PHE A 3 -26.25 -70.91 -43.15
N ARG A 4 -27.09 -69.98 -42.66
CA ARG A 4 -27.35 -68.67 -43.28
C ARG A 4 -26.14 -67.76 -43.05
N GLY A 5 -25.47 -67.32 -44.12
CA GLY A 5 -24.47 -66.25 -44.08
C GLY A 5 -25.09 -64.91 -44.45
N ARG A 6 -25.31 -64.07 -43.44
CA ARG A 6 -25.98 -62.76 -43.51
C ARG A 6 -24.93 -61.65 -43.56
N ARG A 7 -25.24 -60.60 -44.34
CA ARG A 7 -24.70 -59.22 -44.30
C ARG A 7 -23.28 -59.02 -44.83
N GLY A 8 -23.20 -58.66 -46.11
CA GLY A 8 -22.19 -57.73 -46.61
C GLY A 8 -22.62 -56.29 -46.33
N GLY A 9 -21.64 -55.42 -46.07
CA GLY A 9 -21.79 -53.97 -46.04
C GLY A 9 -21.58 -53.36 -44.65
N VAL A 10 -20.32 -53.14 -44.26
CA VAL A 10 -19.92 -52.15 -43.26
C VAL A 10 -18.86 -51.27 -43.95
N PRO A 11 -18.99 -49.93 -43.92
CA PRO A 11 -18.19 -49.05 -44.77
C PRO A 11 -16.77 -48.87 -44.19
N ALA A 12 -15.75 -49.06 -45.03
CA ALA A 12 -14.33 -48.90 -44.70
C ALA A 12 -13.91 -47.47 -44.29
N ARG A 13 -14.86 -46.52 -44.25
CA ARG A 13 -14.62 -45.09 -44.02
C ARG A 13 -14.55 -44.73 -42.52
N ASP A 14 -15.18 -45.52 -41.66
CA ASP A 14 -15.23 -45.28 -40.21
C ASP A 14 -13.91 -45.65 -39.50
N ASP A 15 -13.12 -46.56 -40.07
CA ASP A 15 -11.86 -47.02 -39.48
C ASP A 15 -10.69 -46.05 -39.76
N GLU A 16 -10.70 -45.35 -40.89
CA GLU A 16 -9.75 -44.27 -41.17
C GLU A 16 -10.01 -43.05 -40.29
N GLN A 17 -11.28 -42.63 -40.15
CA GLN A 17 -11.65 -41.53 -39.24
C GLN A 17 -11.28 -41.82 -37.79
N ARG A 18 -11.46 -43.05 -37.32
CA ARG A 18 -11.07 -43.45 -35.96
C ARG A 18 -9.54 -43.44 -35.76
N ARG A 19 -8.77 -43.68 -36.84
CA ARG A 19 -7.29 -43.61 -36.80
C ARG A 19 -6.80 -42.16 -36.87
N GLU A 20 -7.42 -41.32 -37.68
CA GLU A 20 -7.14 -39.89 -37.72
C GLU A 20 -7.53 -39.20 -36.41
N GLU A 21 -8.69 -39.50 -35.81
CA GLU A 21 -9.06 -38.99 -34.48
C GLU A 21 -8.07 -39.44 -33.40
N ARG A 22 -7.57 -40.68 -33.45
CA ARG A 22 -6.51 -41.12 -32.53
C ARG A 22 -5.16 -40.44 -32.80
N ALA A 23 -4.84 -40.13 -34.05
CA ALA A 23 -3.60 -39.45 -34.39
C ALA A 23 -3.65 -37.96 -34.02
N GLU A 24 -4.81 -37.33 -34.13
CA GLU A 24 -5.05 -35.92 -33.79
C GLU A 24 -5.19 -35.69 -32.28
N GLN A 25 -5.82 -36.64 -31.56
CA GLN A 25 -5.83 -36.67 -30.08
C GLN A 25 -4.47 -37.04 -29.49
N GLN A 26 -3.53 -37.51 -30.31
CA GLN A 26 -2.16 -37.82 -29.94
C GLN A 26 -1.18 -36.82 -30.55
N ALA A 27 -1.60 -35.56 -30.69
CA ALA A 27 -0.65 -34.45 -30.75
C ALA A 27 0.12 -34.39 -29.41
N PRO A 28 1.46 -34.24 -29.41
CA PRO A 28 2.17 -33.97 -28.17
C PRO A 28 1.58 -32.71 -27.55
N ALA A 29 1.19 -32.78 -26.27
CA ALA A 29 0.67 -31.64 -25.55
C ALA A 29 1.60 -30.44 -25.77
N PRO A 30 1.07 -29.22 -26.03
CA PRO A 30 1.91 -28.04 -26.16
C PRO A 30 2.75 -27.95 -24.89
N GLN A 31 4.06 -28.10 -25.03
CA GLN A 31 4.99 -27.80 -23.95
C GLN A 31 4.91 -26.29 -23.77
N GLY A 32 4.02 -25.84 -22.88
CA GLY A 32 4.00 -24.45 -22.43
C GLY A 32 5.39 -24.07 -21.89
N PRO A 33 5.75 -22.78 -21.86
CA PRO A 33 7.04 -22.37 -21.34
C PRO A 33 7.25 -23.01 -19.97
N VAL A 34 8.32 -23.80 -19.84
CA VAL A 34 8.75 -24.34 -18.55
C VAL A 34 9.01 -23.14 -17.66
N LEU A 35 8.07 -22.85 -16.75
CA LEU A 35 8.27 -21.80 -15.76
C LEU A 35 9.56 -22.16 -15.01
N PRO A 36 10.53 -21.23 -14.90
CA PRO A 36 11.69 -21.46 -14.06
C PRO A 36 11.18 -21.81 -12.65
N PRO A 37 11.83 -22.76 -11.95
CA PRO A 37 11.48 -23.02 -10.56
C PRO A 37 11.49 -21.68 -9.80
N PRO A 38 10.48 -21.38 -8.97
CA PRO A 38 10.45 -20.14 -8.21
C PRO A 38 11.78 -20.02 -7.44
N PRO A 39 12.38 -18.83 -7.38
CA PRO A 39 13.58 -18.63 -6.59
C PRO A 39 13.31 -19.07 -5.15
N PRO A 40 14.29 -19.68 -4.46
CA PRO A 40 14.13 -20.00 -3.05
C PRO A 40 13.81 -18.69 -2.30
N VAL A 41 12.62 -18.62 -1.73
CA VAL A 41 12.23 -17.51 -0.88
C VAL A 41 13.07 -17.61 0.40
N ASP A 42 13.93 -16.63 0.64
CA ASP A 42 14.53 -16.48 1.95
C ASP A 42 13.45 -15.91 2.89
N TYR A 43 12.79 -16.83 3.60
CA TYR A 43 11.74 -16.47 4.54
C TYR A 43 12.24 -15.51 5.63
N GLY A 44 13.54 -15.50 5.95
CA GLY A 44 14.13 -14.53 6.87
C GLY A 44 14.08 -13.10 6.31
N VAL A 45 14.50 -12.92 5.06
CA VAL A 45 14.44 -11.61 4.36
C VAL A 45 12.99 -11.16 4.18
N PHE A 46 12.09 -12.07 3.83
CA PHE A 46 10.67 -11.75 3.69
C PHE A 46 10.04 -11.29 5.02
N MET A 47 10.27 -12.03 6.11
CA MET A 47 9.73 -11.67 7.43
C MET A 47 10.35 -10.37 7.96
N GLN A 48 11.63 -10.11 7.68
CA GLN A 48 12.25 -8.82 7.98
C GLN A 48 11.58 -7.67 7.23
N GLY A 49 11.27 -7.86 5.94
CA GLY A 49 10.50 -6.90 5.14
C GLY A 49 9.12 -6.61 5.73
N LEU A 50 8.40 -7.64 6.20
CA LEU A 50 7.10 -7.48 6.86
C LEU A 50 7.19 -6.68 8.16
N VAL A 51 8.19 -6.98 9.01
CA VAL A 51 8.42 -6.22 10.26
C VAL A 51 8.69 -4.75 9.96
N GLN A 52 9.53 -4.48 8.96
CA GLN A 52 9.88 -3.11 8.57
C GLN A 52 8.69 -2.36 7.96
N ALA A 53 7.86 -3.03 7.17
CA ALA A 53 6.61 -2.48 6.65
C ALA A 53 5.62 -2.14 7.78
N MET A 54 5.44 -3.03 8.75
CA MET A 54 4.59 -2.78 9.92
C MET A 54 5.11 -1.60 10.77
N GLN A 55 6.42 -1.54 11.03
CA GLN A 55 7.02 -0.42 11.76
C GLN A 55 6.77 0.90 11.03
N THR A 56 7.01 0.93 9.72
CA THR A 56 6.76 2.10 8.88
C THR A 56 5.29 2.52 8.94
N GLN A 57 4.38 1.56 8.86
CA GLN A 57 2.95 1.81 8.99
C GLN A 57 2.58 2.38 10.37
N ALA A 58 3.13 1.79 11.44
CA ALA A 58 2.91 2.25 12.81
C ALA A 58 3.43 3.68 13.03
N HIS A 59 4.64 3.98 12.54
CA HIS A 59 5.20 5.33 12.59
C HIS A 59 4.34 6.34 11.82
N THR A 60 3.84 5.96 10.64
CA THR A 60 2.97 6.81 9.84
C THR A 60 1.65 7.08 10.57
N GLN A 61 1.04 6.06 11.17
CA GLN A 61 -0.19 6.22 11.96
C GLN A 61 0.04 7.12 13.18
N ALA A 62 1.14 6.91 13.91
CA ALA A 62 1.50 7.74 15.06
C ALA A 62 1.72 9.21 14.66
N ALA A 63 2.39 9.46 13.52
CA ALA A 63 2.60 10.82 13.01
C ALA A 63 1.27 11.51 12.65
N LEU A 64 0.35 10.79 12.00
CA LEU A 64 -0.98 11.32 11.67
C LEU A 64 -1.79 11.64 12.94
N GLN A 65 -1.75 10.77 13.95
CA GLN A 65 -2.41 11.02 15.23
C GLN A 65 -1.83 12.25 15.94
N ALA A 66 -0.50 12.32 16.03
CA ALA A 66 0.17 13.47 16.63
C ALA A 66 -0.15 14.78 15.90
N GLN A 67 -0.29 14.75 14.57
CA GLN A 67 -0.69 15.92 13.78
C GLN A 67 -2.11 16.37 14.13
N LEU A 68 -3.07 15.44 14.22
CA LEU A 68 -4.46 15.75 14.58
C LEU A 68 -4.54 16.32 16.01
N GLU A 69 -3.88 15.70 16.98
CA GLU A 69 -3.85 16.19 18.35
C GLU A 69 -3.22 17.59 18.46
N ALA A 70 -2.16 17.85 17.71
CA ALA A 70 -1.52 19.16 17.67
C ALA A 70 -2.45 20.22 17.08
N GLN A 71 -3.17 19.89 16.01
CA GLN A 71 -4.15 20.77 15.38
C GLN A 71 -5.31 21.10 16.34
N GLU A 72 -5.94 20.08 16.94
CA GLU A 72 -7.04 20.27 17.88
C GLU A 72 -6.60 21.13 19.08
N ARG A 73 -5.40 20.89 19.59
CA ARG A 73 -4.84 21.68 20.70
C ARG A 73 -4.60 23.13 20.31
N ALA A 74 -4.13 23.39 19.09
CA ALA A 74 -3.93 24.73 18.57
C ALA A 74 -5.26 25.47 18.40
N ASP A 75 -6.28 24.82 17.85
CA ASP A 75 -7.62 25.39 17.65
C ASP A 75 -8.31 25.73 18.99
N VAL A 76 -8.24 24.82 19.97
CA VAL A 76 -8.79 25.05 21.31
C VAL A 76 -8.07 26.19 22.02
N TRP A 77 -6.73 26.23 21.93
CA TRP A 77 -5.95 27.31 22.52
C TRP A 77 -6.29 28.66 21.89
N TRP A 78 -6.31 28.73 20.56
CA TRP A 78 -6.54 29.97 19.84
C TRP A 78 -7.95 30.53 20.09
N SER A 79 -8.96 29.68 19.98
CA SER A 79 -10.35 30.07 20.26
C SER A 79 -10.57 30.53 21.71
N SER A 80 -9.95 29.84 22.68
CA SER A 80 -9.97 30.23 24.09
C SER A 80 -9.28 31.58 24.33
N LEU A 81 -8.12 31.78 23.70
CA LEU A 81 -7.37 33.03 23.80
C LEU A 81 -8.16 34.20 23.21
N LEU A 82 -8.80 34.00 22.06
CA LEU A 82 -9.62 35.03 21.44
C LEU A 82 -10.81 35.41 22.31
N ARG A 83 -11.53 34.41 22.84
CA ARG A 83 -12.68 34.63 23.72
C ARG A 83 -12.30 35.32 25.04
N ALA A 84 -11.14 34.98 25.60
CA ALA A 84 -10.68 35.57 26.87
C ALA A 84 -10.17 37.02 26.71
N ARG A 85 -9.65 37.37 25.53
CA ARG A 85 -8.93 38.64 25.32
C ARG A 85 -9.71 39.65 24.49
N PHE A 86 -10.70 39.21 23.71
CA PHE A 86 -11.52 40.04 22.84
C PHE A 86 -12.99 39.69 23.10
N GLU A 87 -13.67 40.53 23.89
CA GLU A 87 -15.03 40.29 24.41
C GLU A 87 -16.10 40.12 23.31
N ASP A 88 -15.87 40.57 22.07
CA ASP A 88 -16.88 40.63 21.00
C ASP A 88 -16.56 39.83 19.72
N GLY A 89 -15.54 38.97 19.72
CA GLY A 89 -15.24 38.10 18.55
C GLY A 89 -14.82 38.85 17.26
N ALA A 90 -14.76 40.18 17.28
CA ALA A 90 -14.11 40.98 16.24
C ALA A 90 -12.59 40.92 16.47
N VAL A 91 -11.91 40.13 15.65
CA VAL A 91 -10.48 39.85 15.81
C VAL A 91 -9.76 40.33 14.57
N ASP A 92 -9.46 41.62 14.52
CA ASP A 92 -8.37 42.11 13.67
C ASP A 92 -7.07 41.98 14.48
N VAL A 93 -6.59 40.73 14.61
CA VAL A 93 -5.28 40.49 15.22
C VAL A 93 -4.23 40.73 14.16
N ALA A 94 -3.42 41.78 14.37
CA ALA A 94 -2.22 42.00 13.59
C ALA A 94 -1.36 40.73 13.58
N TRP A 95 -0.89 40.34 12.39
CA TRP A 95 -0.10 39.13 12.18
C TRP A 95 1.09 39.01 13.15
N ASP A 96 1.76 40.12 13.45
CA ASP A 96 2.88 40.17 14.40
C ASP A 96 2.48 39.74 15.82
N ALA A 97 1.30 40.20 16.28
CA ALA A 97 0.77 39.83 17.58
C ALA A 97 0.39 38.34 17.63
N PHE A 98 -0.15 37.78 16.55
CA PHE A 98 -0.38 36.35 16.43
C PHE A 98 0.94 35.56 16.54
N VAL A 99 1.95 35.91 15.72
CA VAL A 99 3.24 35.20 15.69
C VAL A 99 3.91 35.24 17.06
N ARG A 100 3.88 36.38 17.76
CA ARG A 100 4.43 36.51 19.12
C ARG A 100 3.74 35.57 20.11
N LEU A 101 2.41 35.51 20.09
CA LEU A 101 1.63 34.65 20.99
C LEU A 101 1.79 33.17 20.67
N PHE A 102 1.85 32.83 19.39
CA PHE A 102 2.07 31.47 18.91
C PHE A 102 3.46 30.97 19.32
N ARG A 103 4.52 31.74 19.06
CA ARG A 103 5.90 31.39 19.45
C ARG A 103 6.01 31.17 20.96
N ALA A 104 5.47 32.10 21.76
CA ALA A 104 5.50 31.96 23.21
C ALA A 104 4.81 30.67 23.72
N LYS A 105 3.78 30.18 23.02
CA LYS A 105 3.03 28.99 23.42
C LYS A 105 3.61 27.66 22.90
N PHE A 106 4.04 27.63 21.65
CA PHE A 106 4.42 26.40 20.94
C PHE A 106 5.92 26.27 20.67
N VAL A 107 6.68 27.36 20.80
CA VAL A 107 8.13 27.36 20.58
C VAL A 107 8.85 27.92 21.80
N PRO A 108 9.10 27.09 22.83
CA PRO A 108 9.85 27.49 24.02
C PRO A 108 11.25 28.01 23.67
N GLU A 109 11.82 28.91 24.48
CA GLU A 109 13.14 29.53 24.22
C GLU A 109 14.24 28.51 23.93
N HIS A 110 14.32 27.42 24.70
CA HIS A 110 15.33 26.38 24.48
C HIS A 110 15.23 25.69 23.10
N ILE A 111 14.07 25.69 22.46
CA ILE A 111 13.91 25.18 21.08
C ILE A 111 14.40 26.25 20.08
N GLN A 112 14.14 27.53 20.36
CA GLN A 112 14.65 28.64 19.55
C GLN A 112 16.18 28.67 19.58
N ASP A 113 16.78 28.60 20.77
CA ASP A 113 18.23 28.56 20.98
C ASP A 113 18.86 27.38 20.22
N LYS A 114 18.19 26.22 20.25
CA LYS A 114 18.66 25.04 19.51
C LYS A 114 18.60 25.26 18.00
N MET A 115 17.51 25.81 17.48
CA MET A 115 17.38 26.11 16.05
C MET A 115 18.39 27.16 15.58
N GLU A 116 18.68 28.16 16.42
CA GLU A 116 19.73 29.15 16.15
C GLU A 116 21.12 28.52 16.12
N GLN A 117 21.44 27.63 17.06
CA GLN A 117 22.69 26.88 17.07
C GLN A 117 22.84 25.99 15.83
N GLU A 118 21.79 25.27 15.44
CA GLU A 118 21.79 24.46 14.21
C GLU A 118 21.99 25.33 12.97
N PHE A 119 21.34 26.48 12.89
CA PHE A 119 21.52 27.43 11.78
C PHE A 119 22.95 28.00 11.71
N LEU A 120 23.50 28.41 12.85
CA LEU A 120 24.87 28.92 12.93
C LEU A 120 25.91 27.85 12.57
N SER A 121 25.64 26.58 12.87
CA SER A 121 26.52 25.46 12.50
C SER A 121 26.53 25.11 11.01
N LEU A 122 25.60 25.67 10.22
CA LEU A 122 25.52 25.48 8.77
C LEU A 122 26.31 26.56 7.99
N THR A 123 26.88 27.55 8.67
CA THR A 123 27.71 28.62 8.09
C THR A 123 29.19 28.38 8.38
#